data_AF-A0A3D8HL81-F1
#
_entry.id   AF-A0A3D8HL81-F1
#
_cell.length_a   1.000
_cell.length_b   1.000
_cell.length_c   1.000
_cell.angle_alpha   90.00
_cell.angle_beta   90.00
_cell.angle_gamma   90.00
#
_symmetry.space_group_name_H-M   'P 1'
#
loop_
_entity.id
_entity.type
_entity.pdbx_description
1 polymer ?
#
loop_
_entity_poly.entity_id
_entity_poly.type
_entity_poly.pdbx_seq_one_letter_code
_entity_poly.pdbx_strand_id
1 'polypeptide(L)'
;MMVMLNESFKALIRDILPNKEQAQALEKAFVEVVNDRATTQRIGLDELKSKAIDEIKGEFVTKDFLRAEIAEVRAEFAEVRAEFAQVRTEIAKTKNEILRWVIGLQISTIVAVGAMLKFML
;
A
#
# COMPACT_ATOMS: atom_id res chain seq x y z
N MET A 1 19.78 -5.46 -37.02
CA MET A 1 19.48 -5.43 -38.47
C MET A 1 20.32 -4.31 -39.05
N MET A 2 21.25 -4.61 -39.96
CA MET A 2 22.17 -3.61 -40.50
C MET A 2 21.46 -2.81 -41.60
N VAL A 3 21.24 -1.53 -41.36
CA VAL A 3 20.63 -0.59 -42.31
C VAL A 3 21.68 -0.22 -43.36
N MET A 4 21.31 -0.36 -44.63
CA MET A 4 22.14 -0.01 -45.78
C MET A 4 21.50 1.16 -46.54
N LEU A 5 22.33 2.07 -47.05
CA LEU A 5 21.87 3.16 -47.91
C LEU A 5 21.43 2.63 -49.27
N ASN A 6 20.28 3.10 -49.75
CA ASN A 6 19.79 2.80 -51.10
C ASN A 6 20.55 3.62 -52.17
N GLU A 7 20.49 3.18 -53.42
CA GLU A 7 21.22 3.83 -54.52
C GLU A 7 20.73 5.26 -54.80
N SER A 8 19.45 5.55 -54.59
CA SER A 8 18.89 6.90 -54.75
C SER A 8 19.52 7.91 -53.79
N PHE A 9 19.76 7.52 -52.53
CA PHE A 9 20.38 8.37 -51.53
C PHE A 9 21.88 8.55 -51.75
N LYS A 10 22.58 7.49 -52.19
CA LYS A 10 23.99 7.59 -52.61
C LYS A 10 24.15 8.54 -53.79
N ALA A 11 23.22 8.52 -54.75
CA ALA A 11 23.22 9.45 -55.88
C ALA A 11 23.10 10.92 -55.41
N LEU A 12 22.21 11.19 -54.45
CA LEU A 12 22.08 12.54 -53.86
C LEU A 12 23.36 13.00 -53.14
N ILE A 13 24.00 12.13 -52.38
CA ILE A 13 25.27 12.46 -51.71
C ILE A 13 26.35 12.82 -52.72
N ARG A 14 26.45 12.06 -53.82
CA ARG A 14 27.45 12.29 -54.89
C ARG A 14 27.17 13.54 -55.72
N ASP A 15 25.91 13.95 -55.83
CA ASP A 15 25.51 15.17 -56.52
C ASP A 15 25.83 16.44 -55.69
N ILE A 16 25.62 16.36 -54.37
CA ILE A 16 25.91 17.46 -53.44
C ILE A 16 27.43 17.59 -53.17
N LEU A 17 28.15 16.46 -53.13
CA LEU A 17 29.60 16.41 -52.88
C LEU A 17 30.34 15.99 -54.16
N PRO A 18 30.91 16.94 -54.93
CA PRO A 18 31.65 16.61 -56.15
C PRO A 18 32.95 15.81 -55.88
N ASN A 19 33.44 15.81 -54.64
CA ASN A 19 34.58 15.01 -54.22
C ASN A 19 34.15 13.59 -53.81
N LYS A 20 34.62 12.59 -54.57
CA LYS A 20 34.32 11.17 -54.34
C LYS A 20 34.76 10.65 -52.96
N GLU A 21 35.88 11.11 -52.42
CA GLU A 21 36.35 10.67 -51.10
C GLU A 21 35.41 11.17 -49.99
N GLN A 22 34.97 12.42 -50.08
CA GLN A 22 34.08 13.01 -49.08
C GLN A 22 32.67 12.41 -49.16
N ALA A 23 32.18 12.12 -50.37
CA ALA A 23 30.91 11.41 -50.57
C ALA A 23 30.94 10.02 -49.92
N GLN A 24 32.02 9.26 -50.12
CA GLN A 24 32.18 7.93 -49.51
C GLN A 24 32.32 8.00 -47.98
N ALA A 25 33.06 8.98 -47.47
CA ALA A 25 33.20 9.21 -46.04
C ALA A 25 31.84 9.52 -45.39
N LEU A 26 31.01 10.33 -46.04
CA LEU A 26 29.67 10.65 -45.56
C LEU A 26 28.71 9.46 -45.64
N GLU A 27 28.74 8.70 -46.75
CA GLU A 27 27.96 7.46 -46.87
C GLU A 27 28.28 6.49 -45.72
N LYS A 28 29.57 6.28 -45.44
CA LYS A 28 30.04 5.40 -44.36
C LYS A 28 29.64 5.91 -42.98
N ALA A 29 29.90 7.19 -42.70
CA ALA A 29 29.56 7.81 -41.42
C ALA A 29 28.05 7.77 -41.15
N PHE A 30 27.22 7.97 -42.19
CA PHE A 30 25.77 7.91 -42.04
C PHE A 30 25.29 6.50 -41.73
N VAL A 31 25.78 5.48 -42.45
CA VAL A 31 25.47 4.07 -42.17
C VAL A 31 25.91 3.69 -40.75
N GLU A 32 27.08 4.15 -40.32
CA GLU A 32 27.62 3.91 -38.98
C GLU A 32 26.72 4.56 -37.90
N VAL A 33 26.38 5.84 -38.06
CA VAL A 33 25.51 6.57 -37.11
C VAL A 33 24.10 5.99 -37.06
N VAL A 34 23.53 5.60 -38.19
CA VAL A 34 22.18 5.01 -38.24
C VAL A 34 22.17 3.63 -37.59
N ASN A 35 23.18 2.80 -37.85
CA ASN A 35 23.27 1.49 -37.23
C ASN A 35 23.57 1.57 -35.73
N ASP A 36 24.43 2.48 -35.31
CA ASP A 36 24.70 2.75 -33.90
C ASP A 36 23.43 3.24 -33.19
N ARG A 37 22.72 4.24 -33.74
CA ARG A 37 21.45 4.72 -33.17
C ARG A 37 20.34 3.69 -33.19
N ALA A 38 20.20 2.91 -34.26
CA ALA A 38 19.20 1.84 -34.34
C ALA A 38 19.43 0.75 -33.30
N THR A 39 20.67 0.59 -32.85
CA THR A 39 21.04 -0.35 -31.78
C THR A 39 20.86 0.32 -30.41
N THR A 40 21.41 1.51 -30.21
CA THR A 40 21.48 2.18 -28.90
C THR A 40 20.16 2.80 -28.42
N GLN A 41 19.34 3.41 -29.30
CA GLN A 41 18.05 4.00 -28.88
C GLN A 41 16.96 2.96 -28.58
N ARG A 42 17.02 1.79 -29.21
CA ARG A 42 16.10 0.69 -28.92
C ARG A 42 16.35 0.05 -27.56
N ILE A 43 17.60 0.07 -27.10
CA ILE A 43 18.02 -0.60 -25.86
C ILE A 43 17.55 0.15 -24.61
N GLY A 44 17.41 1.48 -24.67
CA GLY A 44 17.05 2.26 -23.47
C GLY A 44 15.60 2.13 -23.02
N LEU A 45 14.65 1.79 -23.90
CA LEU A 45 13.22 1.86 -23.56
C LEU A 45 12.74 0.68 -22.71
N ASP A 46 13.21 -0.53 -23.01
CA ASP A 46 12.89 -1.73 -22.23
C ASP A 46 13.58 -1.70 -20.87
N GLU A 47 14.82 -1.18 -20.81
CA GLU A 47 15.57 -1.00 -19.57
C GLU A 47 14.94 0.09 -18.69
N LEU A 48 14.58 1.25 -19.26
CA LEU A 48 13.85 2.30 -18.54
C LEU A 48 12.49 1.81 -18.05
N LYS A 49 11.77 1.04 -18.86
CA LYS A 49 10.49 0.43 -18.47
C LYS A 49 10.68 -0.57 -17.33
N SER A 50 11.70 -1.42 -17.39
CA SER A 50 12.00 -2.36 -16.31
C SER A 50 12.35 -1.63 -15.03
N LYS A 51 13.25 -0.63 -15.12
CA LYS A 51 13.69 0.16 -13.98
C LYS A 51 12.54 0.94 -13.35
N ALA A 52 11.69 1.57 -14.15
CA ALA A 52 10.48 2.24 -13.68
C ALA A 52 9.50 1.27 -13.01
N ILE A 53 9.32 0.05 -13.54
CA ILE A 53 8.47 -0.96 -12.92
C ILE A 53 9.05 -1.41 -11.58
N ASP A 54 10.36 -1.60 -11.47
CA ASP A 54 11.02 -2.04 -10.25
C ASP A 54 11.01 -0.94 -9.17
N GLU A 55 11.22 0.32 -9.57
CA GLU A 55 11.11 1.48 -8.68
C GLU A 55 9.67 1.65 -8.18
N ILE A 56 8.67 1.58 -9.08
CA ILE A 56 7.24 1.58 -8.71
C ILE A 56 6.92 0.38 -7.79
N LYS A 57 7.41 -0.82 -8.05
CA LYS A 57 7.18 -1.98 -7.15
C LYS A 57 7.84 -1.80 -5.78
N GLY A 58 8.98 -1.11 -5.72
CA GLY A 58 9.70 -0.83 -4.47
C GLY A 58 9.04 0.25 -3.62
N GLU A 59 8.44 1.27 -4.26
CA GLU A 59 7.74 2.35 -3.57
C GLU A 59 6.29 2.01 -3.17
N PHE A 60 5.66 1.07 -3.87
CA PHE A 60 4.31 0.64 -3.51
C PHE A 60 4.33 -0.32 -2.33
N VAL A 61 3.48 -0.02 -1.34
CA VAL A 61 3.12 -0.97 -0.28
C VAL A 61 2.71 -2.30 -0.94
N THR A 62 3.47 -3.36 -0.64
CA THR A 62 3.18 -4.67 -1.21
C THR A 62 1.83 -5.16 -0.70
N LYS A 63 1.15 -5.95 -1.53
CA LYS A 63 -0.12 -6.58 -1.13
C LYS A 63 0.03 -7.41 0.15
N ASP A 64 1.21 -7.98 0.36
CA ASP A 64 1.53 -8.79 1.54
C ASP A 64 1.70 -7.92 2.79
N PHE A 65 2.36 -6.76 2.69
CA PHE A 65 2.41 -5.79 3.78
C PHE A 65 1.00 -5.32 4.16
N LEU A 66 0.19 -4.91 3.17
CA LEU A 66 -1.18 -4.46 3.45
C LEU A 66 -2.03 -5.57 4.09
N ARG A 67 -1.83 -6.84 3.68
CA ARG A 67 -2.49 -7.99 4.30
C ARG A 67 -2.06 -8.21 5.74
N ALA A 68 -0.76 -8.04 6.03
CA ALA A 68 -0.22 -8.16 7.38
C ALA A 68 -0.82 -7.09 8.30
N GLU A 69 -0.79 -5.82 7.89
CA GLU A 69 -1.39 -4.70 8.63
C GLU A 69 -2.89 -4.91 8.87
N ILE A 70 -3.64 -5.37 7.85
CA ILE A 70 -5.07 -5.69 8.01
C ILE A 70 -5.27 -6.83 9.02
N ALA A 71 -4.40 -7.84 9.02
CA ALA A 71 -4.50 -8.95 9.96
C ALA A 71 -4.21 -8.50 11.40
N GLU A 72 -3.23 -7.62 11.59
CA GLU A 72 -2.89 -7.01 12.87
C GLU A 72 -4.05 -6.17 13.42
N VAL A 73 -4.57 -5.24 12.62
CA VAL A 73 -5.74 -4.42 13.00
C VAL A 73 -6.96 -5.28 13.34
N ARG A 74 -7.16 -6.42 12.65
CA ARG A 74 -8.24 -7.36 12.99
C ARG A 74 -8.01 -8.06 14.33
N ALA A 75 -6.76 -8.37 14.67
CA ALA A 75 -6.41 -8.98 15.96
C ALA A 75 -6.64 -7.98 17.10
N GLU A 76 -6.14 -6.74 16.97
CA GLU A 76 -6.37 -5.66 17.93
C GLU A 76 -7.88 -5.41 18.14
N PHE A 77 -8.66 -5.39 17.04
CA PHE A 77 -10.10 -5.19 17.13
C PHE A 77 -10.83 -6.35 17.83
N ALA A 78 -10.32 -7.59 17.70
CA ALA A 78 -10.85 -8.74 18.42
C ALA A 78 -10.55 -8.65 19.92
N GLU A 79 -9.37 -8.18 20.30
CA GLU A 79 -8.98 -7.93 21.68
C GLU A 79 -9.87 -6.85 22.33
N VAL A 80 -10.03 -5.70 21.68
CA VAL A 80 -10.92 -4.62 22.16
C VAL A 80 -12.36 -5.12 22.35
N ARG A 81 -12.86 -5.99 21.47
CA ARG A 81 -14.19 -6.61 21.63
C ARG A 81 -14.27 -7.49 22.87
N ALA A 82 -13.22 -8.26 23.16
CA ALA A 82 -13.16 -9.10 24.35
C ALA A 82 -13.14 -8.26 25.64
N GLU A 83 -12.29 -7.22 25.68
CA GLU A 83 -12.25 -6.27 26.80
C GLU A 83 -13.61 -5.61 27.03
N PHE A 84 -14.28 -5.17 25.96
CA PHE A 84 -15.60 -4.57 26.06
C PHE A 84 -16.66 -5.54 26.60
N ALA A 85 -16.59 -6.82 26.24
CA ALA A 85 -17.46 -7.86 26.80
C ALA A 85 -17.18 -8.09 28.30
N GLN A 86 -15.92 -8.04 28.71
CA GLN A 86 -15.53 -8.12 30.11
C GLN A 86 -16.07 -6.92 30.90
N VAL A 87 -15.88 -5.68 30.42
CA VAL A 87 -16.41 -4.47 31.06
C VAL A 87 -17.94 -4.54 31.24
N ARG A 88 -18.67 -5.02 30.22
CA ARG A 88 -20.13 -5.23 30.34
C ARG A 88 -20.48 -6.23 31.45
N THR A 89 -19.69 -7.29 31.60
CA THR A 89 -19.87 -8.30 32.65
C THR A 89 -19.60 -7.71 34.03
N GLU A 90 -18.52 -6.95 34.18
CA GLU A 90 -18.18 -6.26 35.42
C GLU A 90 -19.28 -5.25 35.83
N ILE A 91 -19.79 -4.47 34.88
CA ILE A 91 -20.93 -3.57 35.12
C ILE A 91 -22.16 -4.34 35.62
N ALA A 92 -22.49 -5.47 35.01
CA ALA A 92 -23.63 -6.29 35.44
C ALA A 92 -23.43 -6.84 36.86
N LYS A 93 -22.20 -7.29 37.17
CA LYS A 93 -21.85 -7.77 38.51
C LYS A 93 -21.98 -6.66 39.55
N THR A 94 -21.40 -5.49 39.29
CA THR A 94 -21.48 -4.32 40.19
C THR A 94 -22.92 -3.88 40.41
N LYS A 95 -23.75 -3.85 39.36
CA LYS A 95 -25.19 -3.56 39.50
C LYS A 95 -25.90 -4.55 40.42
N ASN A 96 -25.62 -5.84 40.25
CA ASN A 96 -26.21 -6.89 41.11
C ASN A 96 -25.74 -6.78 42.56
N GLU A 97 -24.47 -6.47 42.79
CA GLU A 97 -23.93 -6.26 44.14
C GLU A 97 -24.58 -5.06 44.82
N ILE A 98 -24.71 -3.93 44.11
CA ILE A 98 -25.41 -2.74 44.62
C ILE A 98 -26.87 -3.09 44.98
N LEU A 99 -27.58 -3.81 44.10
CA LEU A 99 -28.97 -4.19 44.35
C LEU A 99 -29.09 -5.07 45.63
N ARG A 100 -28.18 -6.01 45.83
CA ARG A 100 -28.15 -6.85 47.04
C ARG A 100 -27.98 -6.00 48.31
N TRP A 101 -27.04 -5.06 48.31
CA TRP A 101 -26.83 -4.16 49.46
C TRP A 101 -28.03 -3.27 49.73
N VAL A 102 -28.64 -2.69 48.68
CA VAL A 102 -29.84 -1.85 48.82
C VAL A 102 -31.00 -2.65 49.41
N ILE A 103 -31.26 -3.87 48.92
CA ILE A 103 -32.31 -4.73 49.47
C ILE A 103 -32.02 -5.08 50.94
N GLY A 104 -30.78 -5.47 51.26
CA GLY A 104 -30.39 -5.77 52.64
C GLY A 104 -30.64 -4.59 53.59
N LEU A 105 -30.29 -3.38 53.16
CA LEU A 105 -30.55 -2.16 53.91
C LEU A 105 -32.05 -1.94 54.10
N GLN A 106 -32.86 -2.06 53.04
CA GLN A 106 -34.31 -1.88 53.12
C GLN A 106 -35.00 -2.92 54.01
N ILE A 107 -34.55 -4.18 54.00
CA ILE A 107 -35.07 -5.20 54.93
C ILE A 107 -34.75 -4.81 56.37
N SER A 108 -33.52 -4.35 56.64
CA SER A 108 -33.12 -3.96 57.99
C SER A 108 -33.92 -2.76 58.53
N THR A 109 -34.24 -1.78 57.68
CA THR A 109 -35.05 -0.63 58.07
C THR A 109 -36.50 -1.04 58.35
N ILE A 110 -37.08 -1.92 57.53
CA ILE A 110 -38.43 -2.45 57.76
C ILE A 110 -38.51 -3.18 59.11
N VAL A 111 -37.53 -4.03 59.42
CA VAL A 111 -37.47 -4.75 60.70
C VAL A 111 -37.35 -3.79 61.88
N ALA A 112 -36.49 -2.77 61.78
CA ALA A 112 -36.33 -1.77 62.83
C ALA A 112 -37.61 -0.96 63.07
N VAL A 113 -38.30 -0.52 62.01
CA VAL A 113 -39.58 0.19 62.11
C VAL A 113 -40.66 -0.70 62.73
N GLY A 114 -40.75 -1.96 62.31
CA GLY A 114 -41.71 -2.91 62.90
C GLY A 114 -41.47 -3.16 64.39
N ALA A 115 -40.21 -3.28 64.81
CA ALA A 115 -39.85 -3.42 66.22
C ALA A 115 -40.23 -2.17 67.04
N MET A 116 -39.97 -0.97 66.50
CA MET A 116 -40.38 0.29 67.14
C MET A 116 -41.90 0.39 67.30
N LEU A 117 -42.67 0.10 66.26
CA LEU A 117 -44.14 0.13 66.34
C LEU A 117 -44.68 -0.82 67.40
N LYS A 118 -44.12 -2.04 67.50
CA LYS A 118 -44.51 -3.02 68.53
C LYS A 118 -44.19 -2.56 69.95
N PHE A 119 -43.13 -1.78 70.15
CA PHE A 119 -42.78 -1.23 71.46
C PHE A 119 -43.69 -0.07 71.86
N MET A 120 -44.28 0.64 70.90
CA MET A 120 -45.17 1.79 71.13
C MET A 120 -46.65 1.42 71.33
N LEU A 121 -47.07 0.19 70.98
CA LEU A 121 -48.41 -0.35 71.15
C LEU A 121 -48.50 -1.23 72.40
#